data_AF-A0A0G1R0C0-F1
#
_entry.id   AF-A0A0G1R0C0-F1
#
_cell.length_a   1.000
_cell.length_b   1.000
_cell.length_c   1.000
_cell.angle_alpha   90.00
_cell.angle_beta   90.00
_cell.angle_gamma   90.00
#
_symmetry.space_group_name_H-M   'P 1'
#
loop_
_entity.id
_entity.type
_entity.pdbx_description
1 polymer ?
#
loop_
_entity_poly.entity_id
_entity_poly.type
_entity_poly.pdbx_seq_one_letter_code
_entity_poly.pdbx_strand_id
1 'polypeptide(L)'
;MVISPRRMEIARFFNEREEFGTIEMIISKNAETLRVKAQAGWEILIREDGDLENAYKNVHIALQGEIKERVKDLEYIDLRLGNKIFYKFRESGR
;
A
#
# COMPACT_ATOMS: atom_id res chain seq x y z
N MET A 1 -3.70 7.01 -22.20
CA MET A 1 -4.34 6.40 -21.01
C MET A 1 -4.86 7.53 -20.15
N VAL A 2 -6.18 7.65 -19.95
CA VAL A 2 -6.75 8.64 -19.04
C VAL A 2 -6.69 8.04 -17.64
N ILE A 3 -6.06 8.74 -16.68
CA ILE A 3 -6.07 8.34 -15.27
C ILE A 3 -7.49 8.58 -14.74
N SER A 4 -8.11 7.56 -14.12
CA SER A 4 -9.47 7.71 -13.57
C SER A 4 -9.49 8.70 -12.39
N PRO A 5 -10.60 9.41 -12.15
CA PRO A 5 -10.74 10.27 -10.96
C PRO A 5 -10.45 9.52 -9.66
N ARG A 6 -10.85 8.24 -9.58
CA ARG A 6 -10.61 7.38 -8.42
C ARG A 6 -9.11 7.13 -8.21
N ARG A 7 -8.34 6.89 -9.26
CA ARG A 7 -6.87 6.74 -9.15
C ARG A 7 -6.19 8.02 -8.67
N MET A 8 -6.67 9.18 -9.09
CA MET A 8 -6.18 10.48 -8.60
C MET A 8 -6.50 10.67 -7.11
N GLU A 9 -7.70 10.29 -6.68
CA GLU A 9 -8.10 10.31 -5.27
C GLU A 9 -7.20 9.39 -4.43
N ILE A 10 -6.97 8.17 -4.89
CA ILE A 10 -6.08 7.19 -4.24
C ILE A 10 -4.66 7.75 -4.13
N ALA A 11 -4.10 8.28 -5.22
CA ALA A 11 -2.77 8.86 -5.22
C ALA A 11 -2.65 10.02 -4.22
N ARG A 12 -3.65 10.93 -4.22
CA ARG A 12 -3.70 12.06 -3.27
C ARG A 12 -3.79 11.56 -1.83
N PHE A 13 -4.67 10.60 -1.56
CA PHE A 13 -4.88 10.03 -0.23
C PHE A 13 -3.56 9.52 0.38
N PHE A 14 -2.78 8.74 -0.36
CA PHE A 14 -1.50 8.28 0.15
C PHE A 14 -0.45 9.40 0.21
N ASN A 15 -0.46 10.35 -0.73
CA ASN A 15 0.59 11.37 -0.85
C ASN A 15 0.52 12.46 0.22
N GLU A 16 -0.64 12.63 0.84
CA GLU A 16 -0.84 13.52 1.99
C GLU A 16 -0.31 12.94 3.30
N ARG A 17 0.18 11.69 3.30
CA ARG A 17 0.61 10.97 4.50
C ARG A 17 2.12 10.73 4.46
N GLU A 18 2.83 11.35 5.40
CA GLU A 18 4.30 11.30 5.48
C GLU A 18 4.86 9.88 5.60
N GLU A 19 4.08 8.95 6.16
CA GLU A 19 4.42 7.53 6.33
C GLU A 19 4.70 6.80 5.00
N PHE A 20 4.15 7.28 3.89
CA PHE A 20 4.23 6.60 2.59
C PHE A 20 5.15 7.28 1.58
N GLY A 21 5.53 8.54 1.79
CA GLY A 21 6.49 9.22 0.92
C GLY A 21 6.09 9.28 -0.56
N THR A 22 7.05 9.10 -1.48
CA THR A 22 6.80 9.18 -2.93
C THR A 22 6.02 7.98 -3.44
N ILE A 23 4.77 8.21 -3.84
CA ILE A 23 3.90 7.19 -4.39
C ILE A 23 4.06 7.07 -5.90
N GLU A 24 4.60 5.94 -6.32
CA GLU A 24 4.51 5.48 -7.70
C GLU A 24 3.29 4.57 -7.83
N MET A 25 2.33 4.95 -8.67
CA MET A 25 1.15 4.13 -8.97
C MET A 25 1.40 3.23 -10.18
N ILE A 26 1.46 1.92 -9.97
CA ILE A 26 1.58 0.93 -11.05
C ILE A 26 0.22 0.26 -11.26
N ILE A 27 -0.28 0.30 -12.49
CA ILE A 27 -1.57 -0.30 -12.87
C ILE A 27 -1.28 -1.65 -13.53
N SER A 28 -1.81 -2.73 -12.96
CA SER A 28 -1.68 -4.06 -13.56
C SER A 28 -2.51 -4.18 -14.85
N LYS A 29 -2.16 -5.13 -15.74
CA LYS A 29 -2.87 -5.33 -17.03
C LYS A 29 -4.38 -5.59 -16.88
N ASN A 30 -4.81 -6.13 -15.75
CA ASN A 30 -6.22 -6.36 -15.40
C ASN A 30 -6.88 -5.16 -14.68
N ALA A 31 -6.18 -4.05 -14.44
CA ALA A 31 -6.67 -2.82 -13.78
C ALA A 31 -7.24 -2.97 -12.36
N GLU A 32 -7.27 -4.18 -11.81
CA GLU A 32 -7.84 -4.49 -10.49
C GLU A 32 -6.88 -4.20 -9.33
N THR A 33 -5.58 -4.03 -9.60
CA THR A 33 -4.57 -3.78 -8.59
C THR A 33 -3.78 -2.53 -8.93
N LEU A 34 -3.79 -1.59 -8.00
CA LEU A 34 -2.85 -0.48 -7.97
C LEU A 34 -1.75 -0.83 -6.97
N ARG A 35 -0.51 -0.60 -7.36
CA ARG A 35 0.64 -0.66 -6.43
C ARG A 35 1.04 0.73 -6.07
N VAL A 36 1.26 0.98 -4.78
CA VAL A 36 1.78 2.22 -4.23
C VAL A 36 3.13 1.91 -3.61
N LYS A 37 4.20 2.51 -4.12
CA LYS A 37 5.53 2.38 -3.53
C LYS A 37 5.66 3.33 -2.33
N ALA A 38 6.11 2.82 -1.18
CA ALA A 38 6.36 3.63 0.01
C ALA A 38 7.83 4.09 0.07
N GLN A 39 8.11 5.14 0.85
CA GLN A 39 9.44 5.74 1.02
C GLN A 39 10.53 4.72 1.45
N ALA A 40 10.17 3.73 2.26
CA ALA A 40 11.07 2.66 2.69
C ALA A 40 11.21 1.49 1.67
N GLY A 41 10.77 1.72 0.43
CA GLY A 41 10.95 0.81 -0.71
C GLY A 41 10.07 -0.44 -0.68
N TRP A 42 9.06 -0.49 0.20
CA TRP A 42 8.05 -1.54 0.25
C TRP A 42 6.78 -1.09 -0.48
N GLU A 43 5.93 -2.03 -0.90
CA GLU A 43 4.76 -1.74 -1.72
C GLU A 43 3.44 -1.91 -0.95
N ILE A 44 2.42 -1.13 -1.31
CA ILE A 44 1.02 -1.34 -0.89
C ILE A 44 0.22 -1.79 -2.11
N LEU A 45 -0.44 -2.93 -2.01
CA LEU A 45 -1.36 -3.45 -3.01
C LEU A 45 -2.79 -3.09 -2.62
N ILE A 46 -3.51 -2.39 -3.48
CA ILE A 46 -4.87 -1.91 -3.24
C ILE A 46 -5.76 -2.17 -4.45
N ARG A 47 -7.06 -2.33 -4.20
CA ARG A 47 -8.09 -2.32 -5.26
C ARG A 47 -8.59 -0.90 -5.47
N GLU A 48 -8.93 -0.57 -6.71
CA GLU A 48 -9.49 0.74 -7.05
C GLU A 48 -10.85 0.99 -6.35
N ASP A 49 -11.63 -0.06 -6.10
CA ASP A 49 -12.94 -0.02 -5.42
C ASP A 49 -12.88 -0.28 -3.90
N GLY A 50 -11.68 -0.35 -3.30
CA GLY A 50 -11.51 -0.57 -1.86
C GLY A 50 -11.78 0.67 -1.01
N ASP A 51 -12.08 0.47 0.28
CA ASP A 51 -12.19 1.54 1.29
C ASP A 51 -10.80 2.00 1.74
N LEU A 52 -10.41 3.22 1.36
CA LEU A 52 -9.08 3.77 1.62
C LEU A 52 -8.86 4.09 3.10
N GLU A 53 -9.88 4.58 3.81
CA GLU A 53 -9.75 4.96 5.22
C GLU A 53 -9.57 3.71 6.08
N ASN A 54 -10.36 2.67 5.82
CA ASN A 54 -10.20 1.40 6.52
C ASN A 54 -8.86 0.73 6.17
N ALA A 55 -8.45 0.78 4.90
CA ALA A 55 -7.16 0.26 4.45
C ALA A 55 -5.99 0.97 5.19
N TYR A 56 -6.02 2.30 5.26
CA TYR A 56 -5.04 3.09 5.99
C TYR A 56 -5.01 2.76 7.48
N LYS A 57 -6.19 2.70 8.14
CA LYS A 57 -6.29 2.35 9.55
C LYS A 57 -5.65 0.99 9.84
N ASN A 58 -5.91 0.00 8.99
CA ASN A 58 -5.34 -1.33 9.17
C ASN A 58 -3.82 -1.35 8.95
N VAL A 59 -3.30 -0.62 7.96
CA VAL A 59 -1.86 -0.45 7.76
C VAL A 59 -1.23 0.21 8.98
N HIS A 60 -1.80 1.30 9.47
CA HIS A 60 -1.27 2.04 10.62
C HIS A 60 -1.23 1.15 11.87
N ILE A 61 -2.29 0.37 12.13
CA ILE A 61 -2.32 -0.62 13.23
C ILE A 61 -1.22 -1.67 13.05
N ALA A 62 -1.01 -2.17 11.83
CA ALA A 62 0.02 -3.17 11.55
C ALA A 62 1.44 -2.64 11.76
N LEU A 63 1.70 -1.43 11.26
CA LEU A 63 2.98 -0.73 11.39
C LEU A 63 3.30 -0.43 12.86
N GLN A 64 2.32 0.01 13.65
CA GLN A 64 2.51 0.30 15.08
C GLN A 64 2.51 -0.98 15.95
N GLY A 65 1.95 -2.09 15.45
CA GLY A 65 1.72 -3.33 16.19
C GLY A 65 2.73 -4.43 15.90
N GLU A 66 2.45 -5.25 14.89
CA GLU A 66 3.21 -6.47 14.58
C GLU A 66 4.49 -6.19 13.77
N ILE A 67 4.45 -5.20 12.87
CA ILE A 67 5.55 -4.88 11.96
C ILE A 67 6.61 -4.05 12.70
N LYS A 68 6.25 -2.90 13.28
CA LYS A 68 7.15 -2.00 14.03
C LYS A 68 8.47 -1.76 13.29
N GLU A 69 9.58 -2.00 13.97
CA GLU A 69 10.96 -1.89 13.48
C GLU A 69 11.26 -2.76 12.25
N ARG A 70 10.44 -3.80 11.98
CA ARG A 70 10.59 -4.68 10.82
C ARG A 70 10.05 -4.06 9.53
N VAL A 71 9.53 -2.84 9.57
CA VAL A 71 9.13 -2.09 8.36
C VAL A 71 10.27 -1.98 7.34
N LYS A 72 11.53 -1.93 7.81
CA LYS A 72 12.72 -1.93 6.96
C LYS A 72 12.88 -3.22 6.14
N ASP A 73 12.33 -4.33 6.65
CA ASP A 73 12.37 -5.64 6.03
C ASP A 73 11.09 -5.92 5.24
N LEU A 74 10.12 -4.99 5.23
CA LEU A 74 8.85 -5.17 4.56
C LEU A 74 9.05 -5.19 3.03
N GLU A 75 8.43 -6.16 2.36
CA GLU A 75 8.38 -6.25 0.90
C GLU A 75 7.09 -5.59 0.40
N TYR A 76 5.95 -6.04 0.94
CA TYR A 76 4.65 -5.43 0.64
C TYR A 76 3.62 -5.63 1.75
N ILE A 77 2.56 -4.81 1.70
CA ILE A 77 1.27 -5.02 2.36
C ILE A 77 0.18 -5.14 1.29
N ASP A 78 -0.66 -6.16 1.39
CA ASP A 78 -1.81 -6.40 0.54
C ASP A 78 -3.10 -6.05 1.29
N LEU A 79 -3.79 -5.02 0.80
CA LEU A 79 -5.04 -4.47 1.33
C LEU A 79 -6.24 -4.81 0.45
N ARG A 80 -6.06 -5.69 -0.54
CA ARG A 80 -7.12 -6.04 -1.49
C ARG A 80 -8.20 -6.95 -0.88
N LEU A 81 -7.95 -7.49 0.30
CA LEU A 81 -8.79 -8.50 0.97
C LEU A 81 -9.64 -7.90 2.11
N GLY A 82 -10.30 -6.77 1.82
CA GLY A 82 -11.31 -6.17 2.68
C GLY A 82 -10.78 -5.80 4.07
N ASN A 83 -11.24 -6.51 5.10
CA ASN A 83 -10.85 -6.28 6.50
C ASN A 83 -9.58 -7.04 6.93
N LYS A 84 -8.97 -7.83 6.05
CA LYS A 84 -7.73 -8.54 6.33
C LYS A 84 -6.56 -7.84 5.66
N ILE A 85 -5.46 -7.75 6.38
CA ILE A 85 -4.17 -7.35 5.84
C ILE A 85 -3.30 -8.58 5.69
N PHE A 86 -2.55 -8.64 4.60
CA PHE A 86 -1.47 -9.59 4.44
C PHE A 86 -0.19 -8.80 4.22
N TYR A 87 0.91 -9.27 4.76
CA TYR A 87 2.20 -8.63 4.54
C TYR A 87 3.27 -9.68 4.34
N LYS A 88 4.28 -9.33 3.57
CA LYS A 88 5.45 -10.16 3.33
C LYS A 88 6.68 -9.37 3.69
N PHE A 89 7.60 -10.00 4.42
CA PHE A 89 8.94 -9.47 4.60
C PHE A 89 9.84 -10.01 3.49
N ARG A 90 10.77 -9.17 3.03
CA ARG A 90 11.84 -9.56 2.14
C ARG A 90 12.57 -10.74 2.77
N GLU A 91 12.82 -11.78 1.99
CA GLU A 91 13.72 -12.84 2.44
C GLU A 91 15.10 -12.22 2.62
N SER A 92 15.63 -12.24 3.83
CA SER A 92 17.04 -11.96 4.06
C SER A 92 17.81 -13.04 3.32
N GLY A 93 18.39 -12.71 2.17
CA GLY A 93 19.28 -13.62 1.44
C GLY A 93 20.32 -14.15 2.42
N ARG A 94 20.35 -15.47 2.62
CA ARG A 94 21.48 -16.15 3.25
C ARG A 94 22.68 -16.12 2.32
#